data_AF-A0A838HK25-F1
#
_entry.id   AF-A0A838HK25-F1
#
_cell.length_a   1.000
_cell.length_b   1.000
_cell.length_c   1.000
_cell.angle_alpha   90.00
_cell.angle_beta   90.00
_cell.angle_gamma   90.00
#
_symmetry.space_group_name_H-M   'P 1'
#
loop_
_entity.id
_entity.type
_entity.pdbx_description
1 polymer ?
#
loop_
_entity_poly.entity_id
_entity_poly.type
_entity_poly.pdbx_seq_one_letter_code
_entity_poly.pdbx_strand_id
1 'polypeptide(L)'
;MLTVGLTGNAGSGKSTVAALWRAHGVEVIDADLLARELVDADRDLRRRLALEFGDNVLEPSAGAETGALRRDELARCAFASPART
;
A
#
# COMPACT_ATOMS: atom_id res chain seq x y z
N MET A 1 1.98 -17.27 20.67
CA MET A 1 1.46 -15.90 20.48
C MET A 1 0.16 -16.00 19.70
N LEU A 2 -0.90 -15.29 20.10
CA LEU A 2 -2.17 -15.29 19.37
C LEU A 2 -2.12 -14.22 18.28
N THR A 3 -2.46 -14.58 17.04
CA THR A 3 -2.52 -13.64 15.91
C THR A 3 -3.97 -13.43 15.50
N VAL A 4 -4.40 -12.16 15.39
CA VAL A 4 -5.76 -11.78 15.02
C VAL A 4 -5.71 -10.82 13.83
N GLY A 5 -6.48 -11.12 12.77
CA GLY A 5 -6.64 -10.24 11.62
C GLY A 5 -7.79 -9.26 11.82
N LEU A 6 -7.48 -7.96 11.84
CA LEU A 6 -8.50 -6.90 11.86
C LEU A 6 -8.88 -6.51 10.43
N THR A 7 -10.09 -6.85 10.00
CA THR A 7 -10.58 -6.62 8.63
C THR A 7 -11.83 -5.74 8.62
N GLY A 8 -12.29 -5.37 7.41
CA GLY A 8 -13.46 -4.51 7.21
C GLY A 8 -13.28 -3.57 6.02
N ASN A 9 -14.39 -3.01 5.52
CA ASN A 9 -14.40 -2.12 4.36
C ASN A 9 -13.69 -0.78 4.63
N ALA A 10 -13.37 -0.03 3.57
CA ALA A 10 -12.93 1.36 3.71
C ALA A 10 -13.98 2.17 4.50
N GLY A 11 -13.52 3.00 5.44
CA GLY A 11 -14.41 3.79 6.30
C GLY A 11 -15.09 3.03 7.46
N SER A 12 -14.88 1.72 7.62
CA SER A 12 -15.54 0.92 8.67
C SER A 12 -14.98 1.10 10.10
N GLY A 13 -14.04 2.02 10.31
CA GLY A 13 -13.46 2.29 11.65
C GLY A 13 -12.34 1.35 12.10
N LYS A 14 -11.72 0.56 11.20
CA LYS A 14 -10.58 -0.33 11.54
C LYS A 14 -9.45 0.41 12.27
N SER A 15 -9.05 1.58 11.79
CA SER A 15 -7.98 2.37 12.40
C SER A 15 -8.33 2.80 13.84
N THR A 16 -9.61 3.04 14.13
CA THR A 16 -10.10 3.32 15.48
C THR A 16 -9.94 2.10 16.38
N VAL A 17 -10.35 0.91 15.92
CA VAL A 17 -10.18 -0.34 16.67
C VAL A 17 -8.70 -0.66 16.89
N ALA A 18 -7.86 -0.50 15.87
CA ALA A 18 -6.42 -0.66 15.96
C ALA A 18 -5.78 0.28 17.00
N ALA A 19 -6.24 1.53 17.08
CA ALA A 19 -5.77 2.48 18.08
C ALA A 19 -6.18 2.07 19.51
N LEU A 20 -7.41 1.57 19.69
CA LEU A 20 -7.87 1.04 20.98
C LEU A 20 -7.03 -0.16 21.41
N TRP A 21 -6.73 -1.09 20.51
CA TRP A 21 -5.86 -2.24 20.79
C TRP A 21 -4.48 -1.80 21.27
N ARG A 22 -3.85 -0.84 20.58
CA ARG A 22 -2.57 -0.25 21.01
C ARG A 22 -2.67 0.37 22.41
N ALA A 23 -3.74 1.10 22.70
CA ALA A 23 -3.96 1.70 24.01
C ALA A 23 -4.10 0.65 25.13
N HIS A 24 -4.52 -0.56 24.80
CA HIS A 24 -4.57 -1.71 25.72
C HIS A 24 -3.31 -2.57 25.71
N GLY A 25 -2.20 -2.10 25.11
CA GLY A 25 -0.92 -2.80 25.10
C GLY A 25 -0.84 -3.96 24.09
N VAL A 26 -1.79 -4.05 23.16
CA VAL A 26 -1.73 -5.02 22.07
C VAL A 26 -0.78 -4.49 21.00
N GLU A 27 0.18 -5.33 20.59
CA GLU A 27 1.03 -5.04 19.44
C GLU A 27 0.18 -5.07 18.16
N VAL A 28 0.22 -3.99 17.38
CA VAL A 28 -0.56 -3.86 16.15
C VAL A 28 0.35 -3.61 14.97
N ILE A 29 0.36 -4.59 14.07
CA ILE A 29 1.02 -4.54 12.76
C ILE A 29 0.05 -3.93 11.76
N ASP A 30 0.40 -2.78 11.19
CA ASP A 30 -0.39 -2.09 10.17
C ASP A 30 0.11 -2.47 8.77
N ALA A 31 -0.64 -3.35 8.10
CA ALA A 31 -0.24 -3.86 6.78
C ALA A 31 -0.24 -2.78 5.70
N ASP A 32 -1.18 -1.83 5.74
CA ASP A 32 -1.28 -0.75 4.76
C ASP A 32 -0.09 0.20 4.89
N LEU A 33 0.31 0.52 6.13
CA LEU A 33 1.51 1.30 6.42
C LEU A 33 2.78 0.61 5.92
N LEU A 34 2.95 -0.67 6.25
CA LEU A 34 4.13 -1.45 5.87
C LEU A 34 4.25 -1.60 4.35
N ALA A 35 3.14 -1.89 3.65
CA ALA A 35 3.13 -1.98 2.19
C ALA A 35 3.60 -0.68 1.55
N ARG A 36 3.15 0.47 2.07
CA ARG A 36 3.60 1.79 1.64
C ARG A 36 5.11 1.98 1.85
N GLU A 37 5.60 1.70 3.05
CA GLU A 37 7.02 1.89 3.38
C GLU A 37 7.92 0.99 2.53
N LEU A 38 7.50 -0.25 2.29
CA LEU A 38 8.21 -1.19 1.43
C LEU A 38 8.33 -0.68 -0.01
N VAL A 39 7.24 -0.16 -0.59
CA VAL A 39 7.26 0.40 -1.95
C VAL A 39 8.16 1.64 -2.04
N ASP A 40 8.12 2.51 -1.03
CA ASP A 40 8.92 3.74 -1.03
C ASP A 40 10.42 3.44 -0.79
N ALA A 41 10.76 2.35 -0.09
CA ALA A 41 12.15 1.94 0.16
C ALA A 41 12.76 1.06 -0.94
N ASP A 42 11.97 0.19 -1.58
CA ASP A 42 12.45 -0.82 -2.52
C ASP A 42 12.37 -0.34 -3.98
N ARG A 43 13.54 -0.02 -4.57
CA ARG A 43 13.67 0.37 -5.98
C ARG A 43 13.24 -0.75 -6.94
N ASP A 44 13.57 -2.00 -6.64
CA ASP A 44 13.22 -3.13 -7.50
C ASP A 44 11.72 -3.40 -7.47
N LEU A 45 11.06 -3.15 -6.34
CA LEU A 45 9.60 -3.17 -6.26
C LEU A 45 8.98 -2.08 -7.12
N ARG A 46 9.46 -0.83 -7.06
CA ARG A 46 8.97 0.26 -7.93
C ARG A 46 9.19 -0.03 -9.41
N ARG A 47 10.35 -0.56 -9.77
CA ARG A 47 10.64 -0.97 -11.15
C ARG A 47 9.66 -2.04 -11.63
N ARG A 48 9.36 -3.05 -10.80
CA ARG A 48 8.37 -4.09 -11.14
C ARG A 48 6.95 -3.51 -11.31
N LEU A 49 6.56 -2.56 -10.47
CA LEU A 49 5.27 -1.87 -10.61
C LEU A 49 5.19 -1.06 -11.90
N ALA A 50 6.25 -0.34 -12.27
CA ALA A 50 6.31 0.40 -13.54
C ALA A 50 6.29 -0.53 -14.76
N LEU A 51 6.98 -1.68 -14.69
CA LEU A 51 6.97 -2.69 -15.74
C LEU A 51 5.56 -3.29 -15.96
N GLU A 52 4.80 -3.53 -14.90
CA GLU A 52 3.46 -4.12 -14.97
C GLU A 52 2.37 -3.11 -15.35
N PHE A 53 2.42 -1.90 -14.78
CA PHE A 53 1.34 -0.91 -14.88
C PHE A 53 1.66 0.29 -15.78
N GLY A 54 2.89 0.37 -16.29
CA GLY A 54 3.40 1.47 -17.11
C GLY A 54 4.14 2.54 -16.28
N ASP A 55 5.07 3.26 -16.91
CA ASP A 55 5.90 4.28 -16.26
C ASP A 55 5.10 5.47 -15.70
N ASN A 56 3.85 5.66 -16.15
CA ASN A 56 2.93 6.69 -15.64
C ASN A 56 2.58 6.52 -14.16
N VAL A 57 2.79 5.32 -13.58
CA VAL A 57 2.61 5.09 -12.14
C VAL A 57 3.76 5.65 -11.29
N LEU A 58 4.83 6.14 -11.91
CA LEU A 58 5.92 6.84 -11.24
C LEU A 58 5.85 8.35 -11.55
N GLU A 59 6.49 9.15 -10.70
CA GLU A 59 6.62 10.59 -10.94
C GLU A 59 7.32 10.89 -12.28
N PRO A 60 6.76 11.77 -13.14
CA PRO A 60 7.26 11.98 -14.51
C PRO A 60 8.71 12.46 -14.60
N SER A 61 9.19 13.15 -13.56
CA SER A 61 10.53 13.74 -13.47
C SER A 61 11.59 12.77 -12.94
N ALA A 62 11.21 11.53 -12.61
CA ALA A 62 12.08 10.58 -11.95
C ALA A 62 11.76 9.17 -12.46
N GLY A 63 12.64 8.62 -13.30
CA GLY A 63 12.51 7.24 -13.79
C GLY A 63 12.53 6.21 -12.65
N ALA A 64 12.41 4.93 -12.97
CA ALA A 64 12.31 3.81 -11.99
C ALA A 64 13.36 3.81 -10.86
N GLU A 65 14.51 4.45 -11.07
CA GLU A 65 15.58 4.62 -10.09
C GLU A 65 15.23 5.57 -8.92
N THR A 66 14.48 6.64 -9.18
CA THR A 66 14.26 7.75 -8.23
C THR A 66 12.79 8.18 -8.10
N GLY A 67 11.91 7.70 -8.99
CA GLY A 67 10.50 8.07 -9.01
C GLY A 67 9.75 7.56 -7.80
N ALA A 68 9.06 8.48 -7.11
CA ALA A 68 8.05 8.12 -6.14
C ALA A 68 6.82 7.52 -6.86
N LEU A 69 6.11 6.63 -6.19
CA LEU A 69 4.91 6.00 -6.74
C LEU A 69 3.71 6.95 -6.70
N ARG A 70 3.08 7.17 -7.85
CA ARG A 70 1.79 7.84 -8.01
C ARG A 70 0.66 6.86 -7.68
N ARG A 71 0.30 6.78 -6.39
CA ARG A 71 -0.67 5.79 -5.89
C ARG A 71 -2.05 5.88 -6.50
N ASP A 72 -2.51 7.10 -6.78
CA ASP A 72 -3.82 7.30 -7.42
C ASP A 72 -3.82 6.72 -8.83
N GLU A 73 -2.71 6.86 -9.56
CA GLU A 73 -2.56 6.30 -10.90
C GLU A 73 -2.41 4.78 -10.86
N LEU A 74 -1.63 4.25 -9.90
CA LEU A 74 -1.55 2.81 -9.68
C LEU A 74 -2.93 2.22 -9.36
N ALA A 75 -3.69 2.85 -8.46
CA ALA A 75 -5.05 2.44 -8.12
C ALA A 75 -5.96 2.50 -9.35
N ARG A 76 -5.90 3.58 -10.14
CA ARG A 76 -6.66 3.71 -11.39
C ARG A 76 -6.37 2.55 -12.35
N CYS A 77 -5.12 2.14 -12.49
CA CYS A 77 -4.72 1.03 -13.35
C CYS A 77 -5.11 -0.34 -12.77
N ALA A 78 -4.91 -0.56 -11.47
CA ALA A 78 -5.17 -1.83 -10.78
C ALA A 78 -6.68 -2.13 -10.69
N PHE A 79 -7.49 -1.12 -10.39
CA PHE A 79 -8.95 -1.26 -10.28
C PHE A 79 -9.69 -1.07 -11.62
N ALA A 80 -8.98 -0.97 -12.75
CA ALA A 80 -9.59 -0.74 -14.07
C ALA A 80 -10.40 -1.94 -14.58
N SER A 81 -10.12 -3.16 -14.12
CA SER A 81 -10.88 -4.35 -14.49
C SER A 81 -10.89 -5.41 -13.38
N PRO A 82 -11.94 -6.24 -13.29
CA PRO A 82 -12.02 -7.31 -12.30
C PRO A 82 -10.86 -8.31 -12.35
N ALA A 83 -10.26 -8.50 -13.53
CA ALA A 83 -9.10 -9.39 -13.72
C ALA A 83 -7.77 -8.80 -13.19
N ARG A 84 -7.76 -7.53 -12.78
CA ARG A 84 -6.59 -6.82 -12.22
C ARG A 84 -6.73 -6.52 -10.72
N THR A 85 -7.86 -6.89 -10.11
CA THR A 85 -8.16 -6.87 -8.66
C THR A 85 -7.97 -8.23 -8.03
#